data_AF-A0A850F813-F1
#
_entry.id   AF-A0A850F813-F1
#
_cell.length_a   1.000
_cell.length_b   1.000
_cell.length_c   1.000
_cell.angle_alpha   90.00
_cell.angle_beta   90.00
_cell.angle_gamma   90.00
#
_symmetry.space_group_name_H-M   'P 1'
#
loop_
_entity.id
_entity.type
_entity.pdbx_description
1 polymer ?
#
loop_
_entity_poly.entity_id
_entity_poly.type
_entity_poly.pdbx_seq_one_letter_code
_entity_poly.pdbx_strand_id
1 'polypeptide(L)'
;MVDKSTKDMITHAQRLEVAGYLRRAISAWQSVILHSGATSQEQEFACDCIVRINELLQHRGLSGQQDNSQRKSRRERVSQDKEAVRKYLEEGRRPEEIVFITQRSRAFVYKCMKEL
;
A
#
# COMPACT_ATOMS: atom_id res chain seq x y z
N MET A 1 6.80 -37.65 -0.85
CA MET A 1 7.04 -36.25 -1.25
C MET A 1 6.90 -36.22 -2.75
N VAL A 2 5.97 -35.44 -3.29
CA VAL A 2 5.83 -35.29 -4.75
C VAL A 2 6.87 -34.28 -5.17
N ASP A 3 7.97 -34.73 -5.78
CA ASP A 3 8.94 -33.84 -6.40
C ASP A 3 8.21 -33.05 -7.49
N LYS A 4 7.96 -31.77 -7.22
CA LYS A 4 7.39 -30.87 -8.22
C LYS A 4 8.42 -30.71 -9.33
N SER A 5 7.98 -30.86 -10.58
CA SER A 5 8.86 -30.60 -11.71
C SER A 5 9.30 -29.13 -11.69
N THR A 6 10.57 -28.87 -12.02
CA THR A 6 11.11 -27.51 -12.18
C THR A 6 10.20 -26.64 -13.06
N LYS A 7 9.60 -27.23 -14.10
CA LYS A 7 8.63 -26.58 -15.00
C LYS A 7 7.37 -26.08 -14.29
N ASP A 8 6.85 -26.84 -13.32
CA ASP A 8 5.68 -26.43 -12.53
C ASP A 8 6.02 -25.25 -11.61
N MET A 9 7.25 -25.24 -11.08
CA MET A 9 7.75 -24.16 -10.23
C MET A 9 7.93 -22.86 -11.02
N ILE A 10 8.49 -22.95 -12.22
CA ILE A 10 8.61 -21.82 -13.17
C ILE A 10 7.22 -21.28 -13.53
N THR A 11 6.30 -22.17 -13.92
CA THR A 11 4.92 -21.77 -14.28
C THR A 11 4.21 -21.09 -13.11
N HIS A 12 4.41 -21.59 -11.88
CA HIS A 12 3.86 -20.97 -10.68
C HIS A 12 4.45 -19.58 -10.42
N ALA A 13 5.77 -19.43 -10.55
CA ALA A 13 6.45 -18.16 -10.36
C ALA A 13 5.97 -17.11 -11.38
N GLN A 14 5.84 -17.49 -12.65
CA GLN A 14 5.28 -16.63 -13.71
C GLN A 14 3.84 -16.21 -13.42
N ARG A 15 2.98 -17.12 -12.96
CA ARG A 15 1.59 -16.79 -12.59
C ARG A 15 1.53 -15.76 -11.46
N LEU A 16 2.37 -15.91 -10.44
CA LEU A 16 2.46 -14.94 -9.35
C LEU A 16 2.92 -13.56 -9.83
N GLU A 17 3.84 -13.55 -10.79
CA GLU A 17 4.35 -12.32 -11.38
C GLU A 17 3.28 -11.59 -12.21
N VAL A 18 2.60 -12.29 -13.12
CA VAL A 18 1.50 -11.74 -13.95
C VAL A 18 0.36 -11.23 -13.06
N ALA A 19 0.06 -11.93 -11.96
CA ALA A 19 -0.94 -11.51 -10.98
C ALA A 19 -0.49 -10.33 -10.09
N GLY A 20 0.75 -9.85 -10.22
CA GLY A 20 1.28 -8.73 -9.45
C GLY A 20 1.68 -9.06 -8.02
N TYR A 21 1.74 -10.33 -7.64
CA TYR A 21 2.21 -10.80 -6.33
C TYR A 21 3.74 -10.87 -6.27
N LEU A 22 4.40 -9.75 -6.58
CA LEU A 22 5.84 -9.63 -6.83
C LEU A 22 6.73 -10.24 -5.74
N ARG A 23 6.45 -9.97 -4.45
CA ARG A 23 7.23 -10.56 -3.35
C ARG A 23 7.12 -12.08 -3.27
N ARG A 24 5.93 -12.63 -3.55
CA ARG A 24 5.69 -14.07 -3.58
C ARG A 24 6.33 -14.71 -4.82
N ALA A 25 6.31 -13.99 -5.95
CA ALA A 25 6.98 -14.42 -7.17
C ALA A 25 8.50 -14.57 -6.95
N ILE A 26 9.15 -13.63 -6.22
CA ILE A 26 10.57 -13.76 -5.83
C ILE A 26 10.83 -15.06 -5.07
N SER A 27 10.04 -15.36 -4.03
CA SER A 27 10.21 -16.60 -3.27
C SER A 27 10.02 -17.86 -4.13
N ALA A 28 9.11 -17.82 -5.10
CA ALA A 28 8.92 -18.92 -6.04
C ALA A 28 10.12 -19.08 -6.98
N TRP A 29 10.69 -17.99 -7.51
CA TRP A 29 11.91 -18.01 -8.32
C TRP A 29 13.14 -18.49 -7.54
N GLN A 30 13.30 -18.08 -6.28
CA GLN A 30 14.35 -18.61 -5.39
C GLN A 30 14.23 -20.12 -5.20
N SER A 31 13.00 -20.63 -5.14
CA SER A 31 12.77 -22.07 -5.03
C SER A 31 13.20 -22.81 -6.31
N VAL A 32 13.06 -22.19 -7.49
CA VAL A 32 13.57 -22.74 -8.77
C VAL A 32 15.09 -22.82 -8.76
N ILE A 33 15.77 -21.79 -8.25
CA ILE A 33 17.25 -21.74 -8.16
C ILE A 33 17.78 -22.88 -7.27
N LEU A 34 17.13 -23.10 -6.12
CA LEU A 34 17.54 -24.10 -5.13
C LEU A 34 17.13 -25.52 -5.50
N HIS A 35 16.37 -25.73 -6.58
CA HIS A 35 15.87 -27.05 -6.96
C HIS A 35 16.99 -27.89 -7.61
N SER A 36 17.20 -29.10 -7.11
CA SER A 36 18.26 -30.00 -7.59
C SER A 36 18.08 -30.46 -9.05
N GLY A 37 16.84 -30.44 -9.55
CA GLY A 37 16.50 -30.75 -10.94
C GLY A 37 16.47 -29.54 -11.88
N ALA A 38 16.91 -28.36 -11.44
CA ALA A 38 16.97 -27.18 -12.29
C ALA A 38 18.27 -27.17 -13.12
N THR A 39 18.14 -26.90 -14.40
CA THR A 39 19.28 -26.66 -15.28
C THR A 39 19.91 -25.30 -15.00
N SER A 40 21.18 -25.11 -15.33
CA SER A 40 21.85 -23.82 -15.17
C SER A 40 21.14 -22.68 -15.91
N GLN A 41 20.54 -22.96 -17.07
CA GLN A 41 19.74 -21.98 -17.82
C GLN A 41 18.47 -21.57 -17.07
N GLU A 42 17.78 -22.52 -16.42
CA GLU A 42 16.58 -22.22 -15.62
C GLU A 42 16.93 -21.43 -14.35
N GLN A 43 18.09 -21.72 -13.75
CA GLN A 43 18.60 -20.98 -12.60
C GLN A 43 18.97 -19.54 -12.97
N GLU A 44 19.68 -19.35 -14.09
CA GLU A 44 20.04 -18.03 -14.61
C GLU A 44 18.79 -17.20 -14.94
N PHE A 45 17.84 -17.81 -15.65
CA PHE A 45 16.56 -17.17 -15.94
C PHE A 45 15.78 -16.76 -14.68
N ALA A 46 15.79 -17.61 -13.64
CA ALA A 46 15.16 -17.29 -12.36
C ALA A 46 15.87 -16.11 -11.64
N CYS A 47 17.19 -16.03 -11.72
CA CYS A 47 17.97 -14.89 -11.20
C CYS A 47 17.57 -13.58 -11.91
N ASP A 48 17.51 -13.58 -13.24
CA ASP A 48 17.11 -12.39 -14.03
C ASP A 48 15.69 -11.92 -13.67
N CYS A 49 14.77 -12.88 -13.49
CA CYS A 49 13.42 -12.56 -13.05
C CYS A 49 13.40 -11.91 -11.66
N ILE A 50 14.20 -12.39 -10.70
CA ILE A 50 14.31 -11.79 -9.37
C ILE A 50 14.84 -10.37 -9.44
N VAL A 51 15.88 -10.12 -10.25
CA VAL A 51 16.47 -8.79 -10.43
C VAL A 51 15.41 -7.82 -10.96
N ARG A 52 14.73 -8.19 -12.05
CA ARG A 52 13.67 -7.35 -12.64
C ARG A 52 12.52 -7.07 -11.68
N ILE A 53 12.08 -8.08 -10.92
CA ILE A 53 11.00 -7.88 -9.93
C ILE A 53 11.45 -6.94 -8.81
N ASN A 54 12.71 -7.05 -8.36
CA ASN A 54 13.26 -6.14 -7.35
C ASN A 54 13.31 -4.69 -7.86
N GLU A 55 13.72 -4.46 -9.10
CA GLU A 55 13.68 -3.13 -9.72
C GLU A 55 12.26 -2.55 -9.72
N LEU A 56 11.27 -3.34 -10.15
CA LEU A 56 9.86 -2.93 -10.13
C LEU A 56 9.37 -2.58 -8.71
N LEU A 57 9.80 -3.34 -7.71
CA LEU A 57 9.47 -3.07 -6.30
C LEU A 57 10.13 -1.80 -5.77
N GLN A 58 11.37 -1.51 -6.16
CA GLN A 58 12.05 -0.26 -5.79
C GLN A 58 11.34 0.96 -6.38
N HIS A 59 11.00 0.90 -7.68
CA HIS A 59 10.22 1.96 -8.33
C HIS A 59 8.84 2.18 -7.65
N ARG A 60 8.13 1.10 -7.30
CA ARG A 60 6.85 1.20 -6.56
C ARG A 60 7.03 1.70 -5.13
N GLY A 61 8.11 1.36 -4.45
CA GLY A 61 8.43 1.83 -3.10
C GLY A 61 8.61 3.34 -3.05
N LEU A 62 9.27 3.92 -4.05
CA LEU A 62 9.43 5.36 -4.21
C LEU A 62 8.08 6.07 -4.44
N SER A 63 7.17 5.48 -5.21
CA SER A 63 5.80 6.00 -5.38
C SER A 63 4.95 5.86 -4.10
N GLY A 64 5.09 4.76 -3.35
CA GLY A 64 4.35 4.53 -2.11
C GLY A 64 4.74 5.45 -0.95
N GLN A 65 5.98 5.96 -0.93
CA GLN A 65 6.41 6.98 0.03
C GLN A 65 5.71 8.32 -0.19
N GLN A 66 5.40 8.68 -1.44
CA GLN A 66 4.60 9.88 -1.74
C GLN A 66 3.15 9.74 -1.26
N ASP A 67 2.55 8.55 -1.38
CA ASP A 67 1.19 8.30 -0.89
C ASP A 67 1.10 8.38 0.65
N ASN A 68 2.12 7.90 1.36
CA ASN A 68 2.14 7.97 2.83
C ASN A 68 2.32 9.41 3.35
N SER A 69 3.11 10.24 2.68
CA SER A 69 3.25 11.66 3.06
C SER A 69 1.94 12.43 2.84
N GLN A 70 1.24 12.16 1.73
CA GLN A 70 -0.09 12.74 1.47
C GLN A 70 -1.15 12.29 2.49
N ARG A 71 -1.15 11.01 2.88
CA ARG A 71 -2.04 10.49 3.93
C ARG A 71 -1.79 11.12 5.29
N LYS A 72 -0.51 11.35 5.64
CA LYS A 72 -0.13 12.01 6.90
C LYS A 72 -0.61 13.46 6.92
N SER A 73 -0.39 14.19 5.82
CA SER A 73 -0.88 15.57 5.66
C SER A 73 -2.42 15.67 5.75
N ARG A 74 -3.15 14.69 5.19
CA ARG A 74 -4.62 14.67 5.28
C ARG A 74 -5.11 14.46 6.72
N ARG A 75 -4.47 13.59 7.50
CA ARG A 75 -4.84 13.36 8.91
C ARG A 75 -4.57 14.59 9.76
N GLU A 76 -3.43 15.25 9.56
CA GLU A 76 -3.07 16.49 10.26
C GLU A 76 -4.09 17.60 9.97
N ARG A 77 -4.46 17.80 8.69
CA ARG A 77 -5.51 18.77 8.31
C ARG A 77 -6.84 18.47 8.99
N VAL A 78 -7.29 17.21 8.97
CA VAL A 78 -8.53 16.80 9.64
C VAL A 78 -8.47 17.05 11.16
N SER A 79 -7.31 16.84 11.80
CA SER A 79 -7.15 17.14 13.22
C SER A 79 -7.29 18.63 13.50
N GLN A 80 -6.65 19.47 12.69
CA GLN A 80 -6.77 20.93 12.79
C GLN A 80 -8.20 21.40 12.57
N ASP A 81 -8.93 20.82 11.60
CA ASP A 81 -10.34 21.12 11.38
C ASP A 81 -11.20 20.75 12.59
N LYS A 82 -10.95 19.59 13.21
CA LYS A 82 -11.66 19.16 14.42
C LYS A 82 -11.41 20.10 15.59
N GLU A 83 -10.17 20.53 15.79
CA GLU A 83 -9.80 21.50 16.83
C GLU A 83 -10.50 22.85 16.61
N ALA A 84 -10.48 23.37 15.38
CA ALA A 84 -11.17 24.61 15.03
C ALA A 84 -12.68 24.52 15.30
N VAL A 85 -13.33 23.42 14.85
CA VAL A 85 -14.77 23.20 15.10
C VAL A 85 -15.07 23.12 16.60
N ARG A 86 -14.26 22.39 17.38
CA ARG A 86 -14.46 22.28 18.84
C ARG A 86 -14.33 23.62 19.53
N LYS A 87 -13.32 24.42 19.18
CA LYS A 87 -13.15 25.77 19.73
C LYS A 87 -14.37 26.66 19.47
N TYR A 88 -14.91 26.64 18.25
CA TYR A 88 -16.11 27.44 17.95
C TYR A 88 -17.37 26.93 18.67
N LEU A 89 -17.49 25.62 18.89
CA LEU A 89 -18.58 25.04 19.68
C LEU A 89 -18.47 25.47 21.16
N GLU A 90 -17.27 25.47 21.74
CA GLU A 90 -17.00 25.97 23.09
C GLU A 90 -17.27 27.47 23.23
N GLU A 91 -17.02 28.26 22.18
CA GLU A 91 -17.40 29.68 22.09
C GLU A 91 -18.93 29.91 21.96
N GLY A 92 -19.74 28.84 21.89
CA GLY A 92 -21.20 28.93 21.80
C GLY A 92 -21.75 29.26 20.41
N ARG A 93 -20.94 29.12 19.35
CA ARG A 93 -21.37 29.37 17.96
C ARG A 93 -22.39 28.34 17.50
N ARG A 94 -23.29 28.76 16.61
CA ARG A 94 -24.27 27.84 16.02
C ARG A 94 -23.61 26.94 14.96
N PRO A 95 -24.01 25.67 14.81
CA PRO A 95 -23.46 24.77 13.81
C PRO A 95 -23.44 25.33 12.38
N GLU A 96 -24.45 26.12 12.00
CA GLU A 96 -24.53 26.80 10.70
C GLU A 96 -23.41 27.82 10.50
N GLU A 97 -23.07 28.58 11.54
CA GLU A 97 -21.99 29.58 11.52
C GLU A 97 -20.63 28.89 11.43
N ILE A 98 -20.46 27.78 12.14
CA ILE A 98 -19.23 27.00 12.12
C ILE A 98 -18.98 26.40 10.74
N VAL A 99 -20.03 25.90 10.08
CA VAL A 99 -19.95 25.43 8.69
C VAL A 99 -19.49 26.52 7.75
N PHE A 100 -20.04 27.74 7.91
CA PHE A 100 -19.64 28.89 7.09
C PHE A 100 -18.19 29.32 7.33
N ILE A 101 -17.74 29.33 8.59
CA ILE A 101 -16.37 29.76 8.96
C ILE A 101 -15.33 28.70 8.56
N THR A 102 -15.60 27.43 8.86
CA THR A 102 -14.63 26.33 8.64
C THR A 102 -14.70 25.75 7.23
N GLN A 103 -15.73 26.10 6.45
CA GLN A 103 -16.00 25.53 5.11
C GLN A 103 -16.07 23.99 5.12
N ARG A 104 -16.39 23.40 6.27
CA ARG A 104 -16.59 21.96 6.44
C ARG A 104 -18.07 21.62 6.39
N SER A 105 -18.39 20.39 5.97
CA SER A 105 -19.78 19.96 5.82
C SER A 105 -20.52 19.96 7.15
N ARG A 106 -21.84 20.19 7.12
CA ARG A 106 -22.71 20.09 8.30
C ARG A 106 -22.52 18.76 9.03
N ALA A 107 -22.42 17.66 8.29
CA ALA A 107 -22.20 16.33 8.84
C ALA A 107 -20.88 16.22 9.63
N PHE A 108 -19.80 16.87 9.15
CA PHE A 108 -18.53 16.90 9.87
C PHE A 108 -18.65 17.69 11.18
N VAL A 109 -19.31 18.84 11.16
CA VAL A 109 -19.52 19.67 12.36
C VAL A 109 -20.37 18.95 13.40
N TYR A 110 -21.51 18.35 13.02
CA TYR A 110 -22.34 17.57 13.93
C TYR A 110 -21.62 16.33 14.48
N LYS A 111 -20.76 15.71 13.68
CA LYS A 111 -19.91 14.61 14.17
C LYS A 111 -18.97 15.09 15.27
N CYS A 112 -18.31 16.23 15.08
CA CYS A 112 -17.43 16.82 16.11
C CYS A 112 -18.23 17.22 17.36
N MET A 113 -19.44 17.73 17.20
CA MET A 113 -20.34 18.07 18.30
C MET A 113 -20.75 16.85 19.14
N LYS A 114 -20.91 15.68 18.51
CA LYS A 114 -21.20 14.41 19.21
C LYS A 114 -19.97 13.82 19.92
N GLU A 115 -18.76 14.19 19.48
CA GLU A 115 -17.48 13.69 20.01
C GLU A 115 -16.89 14.60 21.11
N LEU A 116 -17.52 15.75 21.41
CA LEU A 116 -17.26 16.59 22.58
C LEU A 116 -17.91 15.99 23.83
#